data_AF-A0A948QPR1-F1
#
_entry.id   AF-A0A948QPR1-F1
#
_cell.length_a   1.000
_cell.length_b   1.000
_cell.length_c   1.000
_cell.angle_alpha   90.00
_cell.angle_beta   90.00
_cell.angle_gamma   90.00
#
_symmetry.space_group_name_H-M   'P 1'
#
loop_
_entity.id
_entity.type
_entity.pdbx_description
1 polymer ?
#
loop_
_entity_poly.entity_id
_entity_poly.type
_entity_poly.pdbx_seq_one_letter_code
_entity_poly.pdbx_strand_id
1 'polypeptide(L)'
;NLLLKQIIETPRMCYILCPNQHIGVWRVGFMPQWIAREYLARRGGAKFTSDQIIPARCALLGYALKPIMVEGQTIGDWYLQVDKQPEVGEEAYDQGSEILTKFFHNQLVKFLEPDLLPPGKRIIDCCLSGGSLEDYSSLIENKAMFTEE
;
A
#
# COMPACT_ATOMS: atom_id res chain seq x y z
N ASN A 1 3.09 1.08 -19.64
CA ASN A 1 3.88 -0.05 -20.20
C ASN A 1 5.34 -0.12 -19.75
N LEU A 2 6.22 0.85 -20.03
CA LEU A 2 7.65 0.75 -19.68
C LEU A 2 7.90 0.57 -18.17
N LEU A 3 7.27 1.40 -17.32
CA LEU A 3 7.39 1.26 -15.86
C LEU A 3 6.88 -0.09 -15.36
N LEU A 4 5.78 -0.60 -15.92
CA LEU A 4 5.24 -1.91 -15.55
C LEU A 4 6.22 -3.03 -15.87
N LYS A 5 6.87 -2.98 -17.05
CA LYS A 5 7.93 -3.95 -17.41
C LYS A 5 9.07 -3.88 -16.41
N GLN A 6 9.54 -2.68 -16.08
CA GLN A 6 10.62 -2.51 -15.10
C GLN A 6 10.26 -3.11 -13.74
N ILE A 7 9.03 -2.89 -13.25
CA ILE A 7 8.56 -3.48 -11.98
C ILE A 7 8.59 -5.01 -12.06
N ILE A 8 8.05 -5.59 -13.15
CA ILE A 8 8.00 -7.06 -13.35
C ILE A 8 9.41 -7.66 -13.48
N GLU A 9 10.31 -6.99 -14.21
CA GLU A 9 11.66 -7.47 -14.49
C GLU A 9 12.62 -7.29 -13.31
N THR A 10 12.25 -6.47 -12.31
CA THR A 10 13.08 -6.20 -11.14
C THR A 10 12.39 -6.55 -9.82
N PRO A 11 12.05 -7.84 -9.58
CA PRO A 11 11.22 -8.28 -8.44
C PRO A 11 11.86 -8.09 -7.06
N ARG A 12 13.15 -7.70 -7.02
CA ARG A 12 13.88 -7.36 -5.78
C ARG A 12 13.79 -5.86 -5.44
N MET A 13 13.33 -5.02 -6.36
CA MET A 13 13.19 -3.59 -6.12
C MET A 13 11.95 -3.33 -5.27
N CYS A 14 12.14 -2.60 -4.17
CA CYS A 14 11.05 -2.18 -3.30
C CYS A 14 10.55 -0.80 -3.74
N TYR A 15 9.24 -0.69 -3.96
CA TYR A 15 8.56 0.57 -4.23
C TYR A 15 7.66 0.91 -3.04
N ILE A 16 7.71 2.16 -2.59
CA ILE A 16 6.89 2.64 -1.48
C ILE A 16 6.13 3.90 -1.88
N LEU A 17 4.92 4.03 -1.34
CA LEU A 17 4.12 5.25 -1.41
C LEU A 17 4.10 5.86 0.00
N CYS A 18 4.63 7.07 0.13
CA CYS A 18 4.64 7.79 1.40
C CYS A 18 3.65 8.95 1.36
N PRO A 19 2.68 9.01 2.30
CA PRO A 19 1.79 10.15 2.39
C PRO A 19 2.61 11.40 2.76
N ASN A 20 2.30 12.53 2.13
CA ASN A 20 2.98 13.81 2.39
C ASN A 20 2.04 14.91 2.90
N GLN A 21 0.74 14.62 2.99
CA GLN A 21 -0.28 15.56 3.43
C GLN A 21 -0.89 15.09 4.75
N HIS A 22 -1.69 14.03 4.72
CA HIS A 22 -2.40 13.52 5.89
C HIS A 22 -2.34 12.00 6.00
N ILE A 23 -2.44 11.51 7.24
CA ILE A 23 -2.79 10.13 7.58
C ILE A 23 -3.99 10.21 8.52
N GLY A 24 -5.18 9.89 8.00
CA GLY A 24 -6.43 10.17 8.71
C GLY A 24 -6.56 11.66 9.02
N VAL A 25 -6.77 12.01 10.29
CA VAL A 25 -6.91 13.42 10.72
C VAL A 25 -5.57 14.15 10.92
N TRP A 26 -4.44 13.44 10.86
CA TRP A 26 -3.13 14.01 11.20
C TRP A 26 -2.43 14.56 9.97
N ARG A 27 -1.99 15.82 10.03
CA ARG A 27 -1.11 16.42 9.02
C ARG A 27 0.33 15.96 9.26
N VAL A 28 0.92 15.28 8.28
CA VAL A 28 2.21 14.57 8.45
C VAL A 28 3.40 15.23 7.76
N GLY A 29 3.17 16.07 6.75
CA GLY A 29 4.24 16.73 5.99
C GLY A 29 5.24 15.70 5.44
N PHE A 30 6.54 15.93 5.66
CA PHE A 30 7.60 15.05 5.15
C PHE A 30 8.01 13.93 6.11
N MET A 31 7.37 13.81 7.29
CA MET A 31 7.79 12.86 8.33
C MET A 31 7.74 11.38 7.86
N PRO A 32 6.72 10.92 7.12
CA PRO A 32 6.68 9.53 6.67
C PRO A 32 7.87 9.12 5.80
N GLN A 33 8.42 10.03 4.99
CA GLN A 33 9.62 9.80 4.20
C GLN A 33 10.86 9.60 5.08
N TRP A 34 11.00 10.40 6.15
CA TRP A 34 12.08 10.23 7.12
C TRP A 34 11.96 8.89 7.85
N ILE A 35 10.76 8.56 8.33
CA ILE A 35 10.49 7.27 8.99
C ILE A 35 10.79 6.11 8.04
N ALA A 36 10.29 6.15 6.81
CA ALA A 36 10.53 5.10 5.82
C ALA A 36 12.03 4.93 5.55
N ARG A 37 12.78 6.05 5.39
CA ARG A 37 14.23 5.99 5.18
C ARG A 37 14.95 5.35 6.37
N GLU A 38 14.68 5.81 7.59
CA GLU A 38 15.34 5.25 8.78
C GLU A 38 14.97 3.78 9.01
N TYR A 39 13.68 3.47 8.92
CA TYR A 39 13.17 2.12 9.17
C TYR A 39 13.65 1.11 8.12
N LEU A 40 13.58 1.44 6.83
CA LEU A 40 13.99 0.54 5.74
C LEU A 40 15.51 0.44 5.61
N ALA A 41 16.26 1.53 5.80
CA ALA A 41 17.71 1.52 5.67
C ALA A 41 18.38 0.72 6.79
N ARG A 42 17.93 0.86 8.05
CA ARG A 42 18.52 0.17 9.21
C ARG A 42 18.27 -1.32 9.22
N ARG A 43 17.20 -1.75 8.58
CA ARG A 43 16.87 -3.16 8.42
C ARG A 43 17.55 -3.81 7.20
N GLY A 44 18.39 -3.10 6.45
CA GLY A 44 19.11 -3.66 5.31
C GLY A 44 18.20 -4.17 4.20
N GLY A 45 17.02 -3.56 4.04
CA GLY A 45 15.96 -4.09 3.18
C GLY A 45 15.15 -5.23 3.80
N ALA A 46 15.13 -5.37 5.14
CA ALA A 46 14.33 -6.41 5.75
C ALA A 46 12.86 -6.24 5.41
N LYS A 47 12.31 -7.37 5.03
CA LYS A 47 10.94 -7.59 4.66
C LYS A 47 10.06 -7.50 5.91
N PHE A 48 8.81 -7.13 5.73
CA PHE A 48 7.85 -7.23 6.82
C PHE A 48 7.53 -8.72 7.03
N THR A 49 7.57 -9.16 8.29
CA THR A 49 7.07 -10.49 8.65
C THR A 49 5.54 -10.48 8.69
N SER A 50 4.92 -11.65 8.56
CA SER A 50 3.47 -11.85 8.75
C SER A 50 2.96 -11.24 10.07
N ASP A 51 3.79 -11.28 11.12
CA ASP A 51 3.48 -10.69 12.41
C ASP A 51 3.50 -9.16 12.45
N GLN A 52 4.14 -8.49 11.49
CA GLN A 52 4.28 -7.03 11.47
C GLN A 52 3.18 -6.33 10.65
N ILE A 53 2.37 -7.10 9.94
CA ILE A 53 1.35 -6.59 9.03
C ILE A 53 0.00 -7.27 9.29
N ILE A 54 -1.05 -6.62 8.83
CA ILE A 54 -2.39 -7.19 8.71
C ILE A 54 -2.99 -6.71 7.38
N PRO A 55 -3.93 -7.44 6.77
CA PRO A 55 -4.67 -6.91 5.63
C PRO A 55 -5.30 -5.56 5.98
N ALA A 56 -5.15 -4.57 5.09
CA ALA A 56 -5.85 -3.30 5.27
C ALA A 56 -7.36 -3.50 4.98
N ARG A 57 -8.22 -2.73 5.65
CA ARG A 57 -9.66 -2.75 5.38
C ARG A 57 -9.98 -2.38 3.92
N CYS A 58 -9.19 -1.48 3.32
CA CYS A 58 -9.22 -1.18 1.89
C CYS A 58 -8.20 -2.03 1.13
N ALA A 59 -8.66 -2.97 0.29
CA ALA A 59 -7.79 -3.86 -0.48
C ALA A 59 -6.79 -3.11 -1.38
N LEU A 60 -7.16 -1.92 -1.89
CA LEU A 60 -6.29 -1.06 -2.71
C LEU A 60 -5.04 -0.57 -1.95
N LEU A 61 -5.09 -0.53 -0.63
CA LEU A 61 -3.98 -0.09 0.23
C LEU A 61 -3.07 -1.25 0.66
N GLY A 62 -3.40 -2.49 0.29
CA GLY A 62 -2.57 -3.65 0.58
C GLY A 62 -2.67 -4.09 2.03
N TYR A 63 -1.58 -3.86 2.77
CA TYR A 63 -1.45 -4.24 4.17
C TYR A 63 -1.33 -2.99 5.06
N ALA A 64 -1.91 -3.05 6.25
CA ALA A 64 -1.68 -2.10 7.31
C ALA A 64 -0.58 -2.60 8.27
N LEU A 65 0.21 -1.66 8.81
CA LEU A 65 1.30 -1.99 9.72
C LEU A 65 0.79 -2.14 11.16
N LYS A 66 1.27 -3.16 11.86
CA LYS A 66 1.22 -3.21 13.32
C LYS A 66 2.22 -2.21 13.92
N PRO A 67 2.21 -1.95 15.25
CA PRO A 67 3.13 -1.01 15.86
C PRO A 67 4.58 -1.32 15.49
N ILE A 68 5.34 -0.28 15.14
CA ILE A 68 6.76 -0.39 14.77
C ILE A 68 7.63 0.37 15.75
N MET A 69 8.91 -0.01 15.84
CA MET A 69 9.91 0.72 16.61
C MET A 69 10.87 1.44 15.67
N VAL A 70 11.05 2.75 15.89
CA VAL A 70 11.93 3.64 15.12
C VAL A 70 12.74 4.46 16.13
N GLU A 71 14.08 4.42 16.08
CA GLU A 71 14.96 5.10 17.05
C GLU A 71 14.64 4.83 18.54
N GLY A 72 14.22 3.62 18.87
CA GLY A 72 13.81 3.27 20.24
C GLY A 72 12.47 3.86 20.67
N GLN A 73 11.77 4.57 19.78
CA GLN A 73 10.41 5.05 19.97
C GLN A 73 9.42 4.12 19.27
N THR A 74 8.40 3.70 20.01
CA THR A 74 7.29 2.92 19.44
C THR A 74 6.29 3.85 18.76
N ILE A 75 6.05 3.63 17.48
CA ILE A 75 4.94 4.20 16.74
C ILE A 75 3.76 3.23 16.87
N GLY A 76 2.76 3.63 17.65
CA GLY A 76 1.54 2.86 17.89
C GLY A 76 0.71 2.65 16.61
N ASP A 77 -0.17 1.66 16.64
CA ASP A 77 -1.02 1.28 15.50
C ASP A 77 -1.98 2.39 15.07
N TRP A 78 -2.50 3.22 15.99
CA TRP A 78 -3.31 4.42 15.66
C TRP A 78 -2.65 5.43 14.70
N TYR A 79 -1.32 5.44 14.56
CA TYR A 79 -0.60 6.27 13.58
C TYR A 79 -0.47 5.59 12.21
N LEU A 80 -0.70 4.28 12.17
CA LEU A 80 -0.44 3.41 11.02
C LEU A 80 -1.74 2.80 10.46
N GLN A 81 -2.82 2.84 11.24
CA GLN A 81 -4.14 2.28 10.97
C GLN A 81 -5.18 3.38 11.21
N VAL A 82 -5.63 4.00 10.12
CA VAL A 82 -6.49 5.20 10.16
C VAL A 82 -7.85 4.91 10.82
N ASP A 83 -8.38 3.70 10.63
CA ASP A 83 -9.62 3.21 11.24
C ASP A 83 -9.58 3.18 12.78
N LYS A 84 -8.37 3.09 13.37
CA LYS A 84 -8.18 3.11 14.83
C LYS A 84 -8.08 4.52 15.42
N GLN A 85 -8.05 5.56 14.59
CA GLN A 85 -8.04 6.93 15.07
C GLN A 85 -9.43 7.27 15.62
N PRO A 86 -9.58 7.70 16.89
CA PRO A 86 -10.89 8.01 17.47
C PRO A 86 -11.68 9.06 16.69
N GLU A 87 -11.00 9.99 16.03
CA GLU A 87 -11.60 11.05 15.22
C GLU A 87 -12.08 10.58 13.84
N VAL A 88 -11.65 9.40 13.39
CA VAL A 88 -12.05 8.80 12.12
C VAL A 88 -13.00 7.63 12.37
N GLY A 89 -12.54 6.62 13.11
CA GLY A 89 -13.24 5.36 13.29
C GLY A 89 -13.39 4.57 11.99
N GLU A 90 -14.02 3.40 12.10
CA GLU A 90 -14.23 2.51 10.96
C GLU A 90 -15.17 3.11 9.91
N GLU A 91 -16.24 3.80 10.34
CA GLU A 91 -17.25 4.33 9.42
C GLU A 91 -16.67 5.38 8.47
N ALA A 92 -15.95 6.38 8.98
CA ALA A 92 -15.34 7.40 8.13
C ALA A 92 -14.18 6.83 7.30
N TYR A 93 -13.46 5.82 7.80
CA TYR A 93 -12.47 5.08 7.01
C TYR A 93 -13.12 4.42 5.80
N ASP A 94 -14.23 3.69 6.01
CA ASP A 94 -14.90 2.92 4.98
C ASP A 94 -15.49 3.87 3.91
N GLN A 95 -16.05 5.02 4.31
CA GLN A 95 -16.44 6.09 3.38
C GLN A 95 -15.24 6.62 2.56
N GLY A 96 -14.08 6.81 3.19
CA GLY A 96 -12.85 7.21 2.50
C GLY A 96 -12.37 6.14 1.52
N SER A 97 -12.47 4.87 1.88
CA SER A 97 -12.17 3.71 1.03
C SER A 97 -13.06 3.68 -0.22
N GLU A 98 -14.35 3.97 -0.07
CA GLU A 98 -15.28 4.07 -1.21
C GLU A 98 -14.92 5.23 -2.16
N ILE A 99 -14.60 6.41 -1.59
CA ILE A 99 -14.17 7.58 -2.39
C ILE A 99 -12.89 7.25 -3.16
N LEU A 100 -11.91 6.62 -2.51
CA LEU A 100 -10.64 6.20 -3.12
C LEU A 100 -10.88 5.18 -4.24
N THR A 101 -11.70 4.17 -3.98
CA THR A 101 -12.04 3.12 -4.94
C THR A 101 -12.72 3.71 -6.17
N LYS A 102 -13.72 4.57 -5.96
CA LYS A 102 -14.41 5.27 -7.05
C LYS A 102 -13.47 6.15 -7.86
N PHE A 103 -12.52 6.84 -7.21
CA PHE A 103 -11.49 7.60 -7.90
C PHE A 103 -10.67 6.70 -8.82
N PHE A 104 -10.13 5.58 -8.30
CA PHE A 104 -9.33 4.65 -9.09
C PHE A 104 -10.14 4.03 -10.23
N HIS A 105 -11.38 3.61 -10.00
CA HIS A 105 -12.25 3.10 -11.07
C HIS A 105 -12.42 4.11 -12.20
N ASN A 106 -12.73 5.36 -11.86
CA ASN A 106 -12.91 6.43 -12.83
C ASN A 106 -11.63 6.79 -13.61
N GLN A 107 -10.46 6.70 -12.98
CA GLN A 107 -9.20 7.00 -13.65
C GLN A 107 -8.68 5.81 -14.47
N LEU A 108 -8.72 4.59 -13.92
CA LEU A 108 -8.09 3.41 -14.54
C LEU A 108 -8.78 2.98 -15.83
N VAL A 109 -10.09 3.17 -15.98
CA VAL A 109 -10.81 2.90 -17.23
C VAL A 109 -10.20 3.66 -18.41
N LYS A 110 -9.67 4.87 -18.17
CA LYS A 110 -9.04 5.70 -19.20
C LYS A 110 -7.72 5.12 -19.73
N PHE A 111 -7.13 4.18 -19.00
CA PHE A 111 -5.87 3.53 -19.39
C PHE A 111 -6.08 2.16 -20.07
N LEU A 112 -7.33 1.73 -20.27
CA LEU A 112 -7.66 0.52 -21.04
C LEU A 112 -7.50 0.77 -22.55
N GLU A 113 -6.26 0.95 -22.97
CA GLU A 113 -5.89 1.17 -24.38
C GLU A 113 -5.46 -0.15 -25.05
N PRO A 114 -5.61 -0.28 -26.38
CA PRO A 114 -5.27 -1.52 -27.10
C PRO A 114 -3.80 -1.96 -26.96
N ASP A 115 -2.89 -1.04 -26.70
CA ASP A 115 -1.46 -1.30 -26.55
C ASP A 115 -1.06 -1.60 -25.09
N LEU A 116 -2.00 -1.53 -24.14
CA LEU A 116 -1.74 -1.86 -22.74
C LEU A 116 -1.27 -3.31 -22.63
N LEU A 117 -0.17 -3.52 -21.92
CA LEU A 117 0.36 -4.87 -21.72
C LEU A 117 -0.65 -5.76 -20.99
N PRO A 118 -0.76 -7.06 -21.33
CA PRO A 118 -1.71 -7.97 -20.70
C PRO A 118 -1.67 -7.99 -19.15
N PRO A 119 -0.50 -7.96 -18.47
CA PRO A 119 -0.46 -7.82 -17.01
C PRO A 119 -1.07 -6.51 -16.51
N GLY A 120 -0.87 -5.40 -17.23
CA GLY A 120 -1.44 -4.10 -16.89
C GLY A 120 -2.96 -4.13 -16.97
N LYS A 121 -3.49 -4.76 -18.03
CA LYS A 121 -4.93 -4.96 -18.16
C LYS A 121 -5.50 -5.78 -17.01
N ARG A 122 -4.85 -6.90 -16.64
CA ARG A 122 -5.28 -7.74 -15.50
C ARG A 122 -5.32 -6.97 -14.18
N ILE A 123 -4.36 -6.08 -13.94
CA ILE A 123 -4.32 -5.22 -12.74
C ILE A 123 -5.49 -4.23 -12.72
N ILE A 124 -5.77 -3.60 -13.87
CA ILE A 124 -6.92 -2.70 -13.98
C ILE A 124 -8.23 -3.48 -13.80
N ASP A 125 -8.39 -4.61 -14.48
CA ASP A 125 -9.59 -5.44 -14.40
C ASP A 125 -9.84 -5.91 -12.95
N CYS A 126 -8.79 -6.33 -12.22
CA CYS A 126 -8.86 -6.67 -10.80
C CYS A 126 -9.35 -5.51 -9.94
N CYS A 127 -8.91 -4.28 -10.22
CA CYS A 127 -9.40 -3.10 -9.53
C CYS A 127 -10.88 -2.84 -9.82
N LEU A 128 -11.27 -2.87 -11.09
CA LEU A 128 -12.65 -2.61 -11.52
C LEU A 128 -13.63 -3.67 -11.03
N SER A 129 -13.19 -4.91 -10.82
CA SER A 129 -14.00 -5.99 -10.25
C SER A 129 -14.08 -5.98 -8.72
N GLY A 130 -13.36 -5.08 -8.04
CA GLY A 130 -13.29 -5.05 -6.57
C GLY A 130 -12.52 -6.24 -5.99
N GLY A 131 -11.42 -6.63 -6.62
CA GLY A 131 -10.59 -7.77 -6.19
C GLY A 131 -10.06 -7.64 -4.76
N SER A 132 -9.82 -8.78 -4.13
CA SER A 132 -9.28 -8.87 -2.77
C SER A 132 -7.77 -8.59 -2.74
N LEU A 133 -7.21 -8.49 -1.53
CA LEU A 133 -5.77 -8.35 -1.34
C LEU A 133 -5.00 -9.54 -1.95
N GLU A 134 -5.55 -10.74 -1.82
CA GLU A 134 -5.00 -11.98 -2.38
C GLU A 134 -5.02 -11.96 -3.91
N ASP A 135 -6.12 -11.46 -4.51
CA ASP A 135 -6.20 -11.27 -5.95
C ASP A 135 -5.05 -10.38 -6.44
N TYR A 136 -4.84 -9.22 -5.81
CA TYR A 136 -3.73 -8.34 -6.14
C TYR A 136 -2.36 -8.98 -5.97
N SER A 137 -2.17 -9.70 -4.86
CA SER A 137 -0.90 -10.37 -4.52
C SER A 137 -0.55 -11.47 -5.52
N SER A 138 -1.55 -12.03 -6.22
CA SER A 138 -1.34 -13.05 -7.25
C SER A 138 -0.95 -12.50 -8.64
N LEU A 139 -1.08 -11.18 -8.87
CA LEU A 139 -0.90 -10.58 -10.19
C LEU A 139 0.57 -10.40 -10.59
N ILE A 140 1.44 -10.08 -9.63
CA ILE A 140 2.87 -9.86 -9.84
C ILE A 140 3.63 -10.49 -8.67
N GLU A 141 4.65 -11.27 -9.00
CA GLU A 141 5.57 -11.83 -8.00
C GLU A 141 6.36 -10.70 -7.30
N ASN A 142 6.18 -10.53 -5.99
CA ASN A 142 6.93 -9.56 -5.19
C ASN A 142 7.85 -10.27 -4.19
N LYS A 143 9.14 -10.33 -4.53
CA LYS A 143 10.17 -10.96 -3.67
C LYS A 143 10.77 -10.01 -2.64
N ALA A 144 10.41 -8.72 -2.67
CA ALA A 144 11.06 -7.67 -1.89
C ALA A 144 10.37 -7.38 -0.54
N MET A 145 9.07 -7.63 -0.40
CA MET A 145 8.30 -7.12 0.74
C MET A 145 8.03 -8.13 1.87
N PHE A 146 7.98 -9.44 1.58
CA PHE A 146 7.64 -10.47 2.56
C PHE A 146 8.70 -11.57 2.64
N THR A 147 9.11 -11.92 3.86
CA THR A 147 9.80 -13.20 4.11
C THR A 147 8.70 -14.25 4.23
N GLU A 148 8.74 -15.25 3.36
CA GLU A 148 8.14 -16.55 3.69
C GLU A 148 8.91 -17.05 4.93
N GLU A 149 8.19 -17.39 5.99
CA GLU A 149 8.74 -18.29 7.02
C GLU A 149 8.96 -19.68 6.43
#